data_AF-A0A2R6D855-F1
#
_entry.id   AF-A0A2R6D855-F1
#
_cell.length_a   1.000
_cell.length_b   1.000
_cell.length_c   1.000
_cell.angle_alpha   90.00
_cell.angle_beta   90.00
_cell.angle_gamma   90.00
#
_symmetry.space_group_name_H-M   'P 1'
#
loop_
_entity.id
_entity.type
_entity.pdbx_description
1 polymer ?
#
loop_
_entity_poly.entity_id
_entity_poly.type
_entity_poly.pdbx_seq_one_letter_code
_entity_poly.pdbx_strand_id
1 'polypeptide(L)'
;MRSRLLAVVFAVLLVATPMAGVAGAQEDESDLPTLPEADSAYVTDDGDVVLAYEPDTESPASGTVESAEFGLDVSEGVAHALFVQNTTTPNNTTGTMTAVLEPDRIAMNGSLAATSPEALSSFSLDANLVQSDTESNADVSVTAGVDESAGLSGLVESADLSNEIRAGPDRLTADGRLSFETGFSAGSERSQSFTVTEDESGYTLDGSQTRPVSTYSTDRWSTRAAAEETIDRQYAALATQLGGEASVTLDSYSYTNATDSIADGVVDVEFTVEYTGIDEGLSQQIATTLASSQQYELTQSEAEEIGEQVADVQMNEISVSTATGSGASEYSYAVDIEQYQQALKAYYTALQSVSMPTGTAGDAPPPVSYNASFERVQQTLDAQQESGLVQTFTLDGSVSQIESGTELTLDGRYETENWAAHRQALANRGIEPSTTEMELQAGLDGDEITADGSLTVEQDELLSDMVGSVTNATGDSDVGRLARAFEDAGFQRARTDISVSDGQVQMEAGASFRNMQQLASVYQELSGTESFPSSVVGEQTDSGETVYMRLSGAVESDAAESDVRALAPVGEDTEVFLAGEYDRSFPSVEIEETYEYLNIDQSTGTETSGSTPGFGVAVALAGLAGAALLARRE
;
A
#
# COMPACT_ATOMS: atom_id res chain seq x y z
N MET A 1 2.95 -11.78 -26.23
CA MET A 1 2.83 -13.15 -25.69
C MET A 1 3.57 -13.25 -24.35
N ARG A 2 4.86 -13.66 -24.28
CA ARG A 2 5.58 -13.84 -22.99
C ARG A 2 5.51 -12.68 -21.97
N SER A 3 5.33 -11.43 -22.42
CA SER A 3 5.19 -10.26 -21.55
C SER A 3 3.80 -10.01 -20.95
N ARG A 4 2.73 -10.69 -21.40
CA ARG A 4 1.36 -10.51 -20.87
C ARG A 4 1.02 -11.49 -19.75
N LEU A 5 1.44 -12.75 -19.87
CA LEU A 5 1.20 -13.78 -18.85
C LEU A 5 1.94 -13.47 -17.54
N LEU A 6 3.14 -12.90 -17.63
CA LEU A 6 3.93 -12.44 -16.49
C LEU A 6 3.29 -11.22 -15.78
N ALA A 7 2.42 -10.46 -16.45
CA ALA A 7 1.72 -9.33 -15.84
C ALA A 7 0.52 -9.78 -14.98
N VAL A 8 -0.14 -10.89 -15.31
CA VAL A 8 -1.23 -11.47 -14.48
C VAL A 8 -0.67 -11.96 -13.14
N VAL A 9 0.45 -12.67 -13.16
CA VAL A 9 1.15 -13.12 -11.94
C VAL A 9 1.63 -11.92 -11.09
N PHE A 10 2.06 -10.83 -11.72
CA PHE A 10 2.43 -9.60 -11.01
C PHE A 10 1.23 -8.82 -10.45
N ALA A 11 0.05 -8.92 -11.09
CA ALA A 11 -1.18 -8.28 -10.61
C ALA A 11 -1.72 -8.99 -9.35
N VAL A 12 -1.70 -10.33 -9.32
CA VAL A 12 -2.06 -11.11 -8.12
C VAL A 12 -1.11 -10.78 -6.95
N LEU A 13 0.19 -10.67 -7.21
CA LEU A 13 1.19 -10.31 -6.19
C LEU A 13 1.07 -8.87 -5.65
N LEU A 14 0.31 -7.98 -6.29
CA LEU A 14 0.06 -6.61 -5.82
C LEU A 14 -1.05 -6.53 -4.75
N VAL A 15 -1.85 -7.58 -4.56
CA VAL A 15 -2.91 -7.62 -3.54
C VAL A 15 -2.35 -7.79 -2.12
N ALA A 16 -1.11 -8.29 -2.00
CA ALA A 16 -0.48 -8.62 -0.71
C ALA A 16 0.40 -7.51 -0.09
N THR A 17 0.56 -6.35 -0.75
CA THR A 17 1.34 -5.24 -0.18
C THR A 17 0.45 -4.25 0.59
N PRO A 18 0.62 -4.07 1.91
CA PRO A 18 -0.10 -3.03 2.65
C PRO A 18 0.26 -1.65 2.06
N MET A 19 -0.75 -0.79 1.86
CA MET A 19 -0.65 0.43 1.04
C MET A 19 0.11 1.60 1.70
N ALA A 20 1.41 1.41 1.95
CA ALA A 20 2.35 2.44 2.36
C ALA A 20 3.09 3.02 1.14
N GLY A 21 2.37 3.77 0.29
CA GLY A 21 2.87 4.11 -1.05
C GLY A 21 2.21 5.30 -1.75
N VAL A 22 1.77 6.33 -1.02
CA VAL A 22 1.33 7.59 -1.65
C VAL A 22 2.53 8.26 -2.31
N ALA A 23 2.65 8.08 -3.63
CA ALA A 23 3.79 8.58 -4.40
C ALA A 23 3.74 10.11 -4.46
N GLY A 24 4.63 10.77 -3.71
CA GLY A 24 4.71 12.23 -3.64
C GLY A 24 4.95 12.85 -5.02
N ALA A 25 3.90 13.48 -5.57
CA ALA A 25 4.06 14.43 -6.66
C ALA A 25 4.84 15.65 -6.14
N GLN A 26 5.91 16.00 -6.82
CA GLN A 26 6.69 17.19 -6.50
C GLN A 26 6.02 18.40 -7.13
N GLU A 27 5.12 19.05 -6.37
CA GLU A 27 4.48 20.30 -6.79
C GLU A 27 5.46 21.47 -6.68
N ASP A 28 5.51 22.32 -7.72
CA ASP A 28 6.18 23.62 -7.65
C ASP A 28 5.39 24.56 -6.71
N GLU A 29 6.07 25.49 -6.04
CA GLU A 29 5.43 26.52 -5.20
C GLU A 29 4.37 27.28 -6.00
N SER A 30 3.10 26.95 -5.75
CA SER A 30 1.96 27.42 -6.52
C SER A 30 1.19 28.45 -5.72
N ASP A 31 1.37 29.73 -6.04
CA ASP A 31 0.46 30.80 -5.61
C ASP A 31 -0.98 30.39 -5.94
N LEU A 32 -1.90 30.50 -4.97
CA LEU A 32 -3.31 30.14 -5.17
C LEU A 32 -3.89 30.93 -6.37
N PRO A 33 -4.54 30.26 -7.34
CA PRO A 33 -4.95 30.91 -8.58
C PRO A 33 -6.01 31.98 -8.32
N THR A 34 -5.67 33.23 -8.62
CA THR A 34 -6.63 34.34 -8.64
C THR A 34 -7.65 34.11 -9.74
N LEU A 35 -8.95 34.17 -9.42
CA LEU A 35 -10.00 34.10 -10.43
C LEU A 35 -9.89 35.25 -11.45
N PRO A 36 -10.27 35.03 -12.72
CA PRO A 36 -10.39 36.08 -13.72
C PRO A 36 -11.61 36.99 -13.45
N GLU A 37 -11.67 38.09 -14.20
CA GLU A 37 -12.90 38.88 -14.37
C GLU A 37 -13.98 38.02 -15.07
N ALA A 38 -15.25 38.26 -14.77
CA ALA A 38 -16.38 37.54 -15.36
C ALA A 38 -16.71 38.06 -16.76
N ASP A 39 -17.18 37.18 -17.65
CA ASP A 39 -17.65 37.57 -18.98
C ASP A 39 -18.97 38.34 -18.89
N SER A 40 -19.87 37.92 -18.00
CA SER A 40 -21.09 38.67 -17.69
C SER A 40 -21.55 38.60 -16.23
N ALA A 41 -22.31 39.61 -15.81
CA ALA A 41 -22.87 39.75 -14.46
C ALA A 41 -24.36 40.15 -14.51
N TYR A 42 -25.22 39.36 -13.86
CA TYR A 42 -26.67 39.52 -13.86
C TYR A 42 -27.17 39.83 -12.44
N VAL A 43 -27.91 40.94 -12.27
CA VAL A 43 -28.51 41.33 -10.98
C VAL A 43 -29.94 40.81 -10.88
N THR A 44 -30.26 40.11 -9.80
CA THR A 44 -31.61 39.63 -9.50
C THR A 44 -32.48 40.68 -8.78
N ASP A 45 -33.79 40.51 -8.79
CA ASP A 45 -34.75 41.39 -8.08
C ASP A 45 -34.49 41.48 -6.56
N ASP A 46 -33.81 40.48 -5.96
CA ASP A 46 -33.52 40.40 -4.53
C ASP A 46 -32.13 40.97 -4.13
N GLY A 47 -31.29 41.38 -5.11
CA GLY A 47 -29.95 41.92 -4.87
C GLY A 47 -28.80 40.90 -4.92
N ASP A 48 -29.09 39.63 -5.19
CA ASP A 48 -28.07 38.63 -5.55
C ASP A 48 -27.51 38.93 -6.94
N VAL A 49 -26.19 38.77 -7.11
CA VAL A 49 -25.51 38.87 -8.41
C VAL A 49 -25.06 37.48 -8.87
N VAL A 50 -25.42 37.10 -10.09
CA VAL A 50 -24.94 35.88 -10.76
C VAL A 50 -23.90 36.29 -11.80
N LEU A 51 -22.66 35.86 -11.58
CA LEU A 51 -21.55 35.99 -12.52
C LEU A 51 -21.54 34.77 -13.43
N ALA A 52 -21.32 34.94 -14.73
CA ALA A 52 -21.13 33.84 -15.67
C ALA A 52 -19.76 33.95 -16.34
N TYR A 53 -19.10 32.81 -16.46
CA TYR A 53 -17.78 32.62 -17.05
C TYR A 53 -17.87 31.63 -18.20
N GLU A 54 -17.46 32.02 -19.40
CA GLU A 54 -17.52 31.23 -20.64
C GLU A 54 -16.08 31.00 -21.15
N PRO A 55 -15.31 30.05 -20.57
CA PRO A 55 -13.88 29.92 -20.82
C PRO A 55 -13.54 29.63 -22.30
N ASP A 56 -12.48 30.29 -22.79
CA ASP A 56 -11.89 30.12 -24.14
C ASP A 56 -11.26 28.71 -24.30
N THR A 57 -12.08 27.67 -24.44
CA THR A 57 -11.60 26.28 -24.55
C THR A 57 -10.96 26.02 -25.92
N GLU A 58 -9.62 26.02 -26.00
CA GLU A 58 -8.89 25.46 -27.15
C GLU A 58 -9.12 23.95 -27.26
N SER A 59 -10.17 23.55 -27.99
CA SER A 59 -10.52 22.21 -28.51
C SER A 59 -9.79 21.03 -27.82
N PRO A 60 -10.43 20.32 -26.86
CA PRO A 60 -9.76 19.32 -26.04
C PRO A 60 -9.07 18.20 -26.84
N ALA A 61 -7.89 17.81 -26.37
CA ALA A 61 -7.05 16.83 -27.04
C ALA A 61 -7.56 15.40 -26.81
N SER A 62 -8.09 14.78 -27.88
CA SER A 62 -8.36 13.33 -27.97
C SER A 62 -9.21 12.72 -26.85
N GLY A 63 -10.32 13.38 -26.52
CA GLY A 63 -11.38 12.83 -25.68
C GLY A 63 -12.51 13.85 -25.54
N THR A 64 -13.70 13.53 -26.07
CA THR A 64 -14.90 14.36 -25.90
C THR A 64 -15.61 13.96 -24.61
N VAL A 65 -15.51 14.83 -23.60
CA VAL A 65 -16.52 14.90 -22.54
C VAL A 65 -17.88 15.18 -23.21
N GLU A 66 -18.91 14.42 -22.84
CA GLU A 66 -20.28 14.59 -23.37
C GLU A 66 -21.05 15.60 -22.52
N SER A 67 -20.97 15.44 -21.20
CA SER A 67 -21.40 16.45 -20.23
C SER A 67 -20.49 16.44 -19.00
N ALA A 68 -20.39 17.60 -18.36
CA ALA A 68 -19.85 17.76 -17.02
C ALA A 68 -20.72 18.77 -16.28
N GLU A 69 -21.24 18.39 -15.13
CA GLU A 69 -22.12 19.20 -14.30
C GLU A 69 -21.52 19.21 -12.89
N PHE A 70 -21.42 20.37 -12.26
CA PHE A 70 -20.97 20.44 -10.87
C PHE A 70 -21.67 21.55 -10.10
N GLY A 71 -22.00 21.28 -8.85
CA GLY A 71 -22.72 22.16 -7.96
C GLY A 71 -22.07 22.25 -6.58
N LEU A 72 -22.02 23.47 -6.05
CA LEU A 72 -21.62 23.78 -4.68
C LEU A 72 -22.68 24.73 -4.10
N ASP A 73 -23.31 24.36 -2.98
CA ASP A 73 -24.12 25.29 -2.18
C ASP A 73 -23.57 25.35 -0.77
N VAL A 74 -23.17 26.54 -0.37
CA VAL A 74 -22.47 26.80 0.88
C VAL A 74 -23.47 26.95 2.04
N SER A 75 -24.71 27.35 1.74
CA SER A 75 -25.77 27.55 2.72
C SER A 75 -26.44 26.25 3.16
N GLU A 76 -26.69 25.32 2.23
CA GLU A 76 -27.11 23.94 2.53
C GLU A 76 -25.91 23.02 2.84
N GLY A 77 -24.68 23.47 2.55
CA GLY A 77 -23.45 22.77 2.93
C GLY A 77 -23.18 21.52 2.09
N VAL A 78 -23.56 21.53 0.81
CA VAL A 78 -23.45 20.36 -0.09
C VAL A 78 -22.63 20.66 -1.34
N ALA A 79 -21.96 19.63 -1.84
CA ALA A 79 -21.31 19.61 -3.14
C ALA A 79 -21.75 18.35 -3.91
N HIS A 80 -21.93 18.49 -5.22
CA HIS A 80 -22.21 17.39 -6.16
C HIS A 80 -21.46 17.64 -7.47
N ALA A 81 -21.06 16.59 -8.18
CA ALA A 81 -20.57 16.69 -9.55
C ALA A 81 -20.75 15.37 -10.32
N LEU A 82 -21.09 15.49 -11.60
CA LEU A 82 -21.33 14.42 -12.54
C LEU A 82 -20.52 14.66 -13.82
N PHE A 83 -19.76 13.66 -14.24
CA PHE A 83 -18.93 13.70 -15.45
C PHE A 83 -19.27 12.50 -16.33
N VAL A 84 -19.60 12.75 -17.59
CA VAL A 84 -19.89 11.72 -18.60
C VAL A 84 -18.94 11.91 -19.78
N GLN A 85 -18.10 10.92 -20.05
CA GLN A 85 -17.14 10.94 -21.16
C GLN A 85 -17.36 9.73 -22.08
N ASN A 86 -17.60 10.01 -23.36
CA ASN A 86 -17.69 8.96 -24.37
C ASN A 86 -16.30 8.64 -24.94
N THR A 87 -15.87 7.38 -24.83
CA THR A 87 -14.60 6.91 -25.35
C THR A 87 -14.72 6.58 -26.85
N THR A 88 -13.73 7.01 -27.64
CA THR A 88 -13.73 6.76 -29.11
C THR A 88 -13.15 5.41 -29.51
N THR A 89 -12.64 4.66 -28.52
CA THR A 89 -12.19 3.27 -28.60
C THR A 89 -13.13 2.44 -27.70
N PRO A 90 -13.64 1.27 -28.15
CA PRO A 90 -14.45 0.40 -27.31
C PRO A 90 -13.65 -0.07 -26.09
N ASN A 91 -14.28 -0.04 -24.92
CA ASN A 91 -13.64 -0.41 -23.66
C ASN A 91 -13.74 -1.94 -23.51
N ASN A 92 -12.61 -2.67 -23.58
CA ASN A 92 -12.58 -4.13 -23.32
C ASN A 92 -12.70 -4.48 -21.82
N THR A 93 -13.26 -3.56 -21.05
CA THR A 93 -13.43 -3.56 -19.60
C THR A 93 -14.71 -2.79 -19.28
N THR A 94 -15.55 -3.37 -18.44
CA THR A 94 -16.71 -2.71 -17.83
C THR A 94 -16.66 -2.88 -16.31
N GLY A 95 -17.43 -2.11 -15.56
CA GLY A 95 -17.46 -2.23 -14.10
C GLY A 95 -18.13 -1.06 -13.39
N THR A 96 -18.27 -1.18 -12.07
CA THR A 96 -18.73 -0.12 -11.18
C THR A 96 -17.86 -0.06 -9.92
N MET A 97 -17.75 1.11 -9.30
CA MET A 97 -17.11 1.29 -8.00
C MET A 97 -17.83 2.38 -7.22
N THR A 98 -18.37 2.04 -6.06
CA THR A 98 -18.94 2.98 -5.08
C THR A 98 -17.98 3.11 -3.90
N ALA A 99 -17.51 4.32 -3.64
CA ALA A 99 -16.79 4.68 -2.43
C ALA A 99 -17.64 5.61 -1.57
N VAL A 100 -17.64 5.38 -0.26
CA VAL A 100 -18.30 6.20 0.77
C VAL A 100 -17.29 6.51 1.86
N LEU A 101 -17.24 7.77 2.28
CA LEU A 101 -16.44 8.26 3.39
C LEU A 101 -17.35 8.92 4.42
N GLU A 102 -17.23 8.52 5.67
CA GLU A 102 -17.90 9.05 6.86
C GLU A 102 -16.82 9.38 7.92
N PRO A 103 -17.11 10.17 8.98
CA PRO A 103 -16.07 10.67 9.90
C PRO A 103 -15.29 9.57 10.65
N ASP A 104 -15.89 8.40 10.78
CA ASP A 104 -15.48 7.20 11.51
C ASP A 104 -15.31 5.96 10.59
N ARG A 105 -15.60 6.08 9.29
CA ARG A 105 -15.68 4.94 8.37
C ARG A 105 -15.31 5.25 6.92
N ILE A 106 -14.63 4.31 6.28
CA ILE A 106 -14.51 4.18 4.83
C ILE A 106 -15.24 2.90 4.39
N ALA A 107 -16.03 2.97 3.32
CA ALA A 107 -16.64 1.80 2.69
C ALA A 107 -16.50 1.89 1.16
N MET A 108 -15.81 0.92 0.56
CA MET A 108 -15.63 0.79 -0.88
C MET A 108 -16.25 -0.54 -1.34
N ASN A 109 -16.95 -0.52 -2.46
CA ASN A 109 -17.55 -1.69 -3.11
C ASN A 109 -17.38 -1.53 -4.62
N GLY A 110 -17.21 -2.62 -5.37
CA GLY A 110 -17.16 -2.52 -6.82
C GLY A 110 -17.14 -3.87 -7.53
N SER A 111 -17.37 -3.82 -8.83
CA SER A 111 -17.24 -4.95 -9.74
C SER A 111 -16.52 -4.54 -11.03
N LEU A 112 -15.88 -5.50 -11.67
CA LEU A 112 -15.10 -5.34 -12.88
C LEU A 112 -15.29 -6.58 -13.76
N ALA A 113 -15.48 -6.39 -15.07
CA ALA A 113 -15.43 -7.47 -16.06
C ALA A 113 -14.50 -7.03 -17.20
N ALA A 114 -13.53 -7.86 -17.58
CA ALA A 114 -12.57 -7.56 -18.64
C ALA A 114 -12.25 -8.78 -19.48
N THR A 115 -11.94 -8.60 -20.77
CA THR A 115 -11.64 -9.72 -21.68
C THR A 115 -10.46 -10.57 -21.19
N SER A 116 -10.66 -11.88 -21.08
CA SER A 116 -9.64 -12.79 -20.55
C SER A 116 -8.47 -13.01 -21.54
N PRO A 117 -7.27 -13.39 -21.06
CA PRO A 117 -6.17 -13.77 -21.95
C PRO A 117 -6.43 -15.15 -22.60
N GLU A 118 -6.29 -15.27 -23.93
CA GLU A 118 -6.45 -16.50 -24.75
C GLU A 118 -5.67 -17.76 -24.29
N ALA A 119 -4.84 -17.67 -23.25
CA ALA A 119 -4.03 -18.76 -22.70
C ALA A 119 -4.44 -19.15 -21.26
N LEU A 120 -5.51 -18.57 -20.72
CA LEU A 120 -6.06 -18.82 -19.39
C LEU A 120 -7.35 -19.64 -19.55
N SER A 121 -7.36 -20.89 -19.08
CA SER A 121 -8.50 -21.81 -19.21
C SER A 121 -9.28 -22.02 -17.91
N SER A 122 -8.74 -21.58 -16.77
CA SER A 122 -9.50 -21.36 -15.54
C SER A 122 -8.85 -20.27 -14.68
N PHE A 123 -9.67 -19.57 -13.89
CA PHE A 123 -9.21 -18.64 -12.87
C PHE A 123 -10.23 -18.59 -11.73
N SER A 124 -9.74 -18.60 -10.49
CA SER A 124 -10.44 -18.21 -9.25
C SER A 124 -9.43 -17.48 -8.37
N LEU A 125 -9.87 -16.41 -7.71
CA LEU A 125 -9.17 -15.75 -6.64
C LEU A 125 -10.21 -15.39 -5.58
N ASP A 126 -9.96 -15.81 -4.36
CA ASP A 126 -10.87 -15.69 -3.23
C ASP A 126 -10.06 -15.19 -2.04
N ALA A 127 -10.11 -13.88 -1.78
CA ALA A 127 -9.33 -13.19 -0.77
C ALA A 127 -10.24 -12.51 0.27
N ASN A 128 -10.04 -12.83 1.53
CA ASN A 128 -10.85 -12.35 2.65
C ASN A 128 -9.90 -11.88 3.77
N LEU A 129 -10.17 -10.72 4.38
CA LEU A 129 -9.45 -10.22 5.55
C LEU A 129 -10.45 -9.68 6.56
N VAL A 130 -10.32 -10.11 7.82
CA VAL A 130 -11.16 -9.66 8.93
C VAL A 130 -10.26 -9.29 10.10
N GLN A 131 -10.25 -7.99 10.42
CA GLN A 131 -9.65 -7.41 11.61
C GLN A 131 -10.75 -6.76 12.44
N SER A 132 -11.12 -7.41 13.54
CA SER A 132 -12.17 -6.98 14.47
C SER A 132 -11.58 -6.64 15.85
N ASP A 133 -12.44 -6.44 16.86
CA ASP A 133 -12.02 -6.37 18.26
C ASP A 133 -11.49 -7.71 18.81
N THR A 134 -11.87 -8.84 18.21
CA THR A 134 -11.59 -10.18 18.76
C THR A 134 -10.55 -10.98 18.00
N GLU A 135 -10.40 -10.76 16.69
CA GLU A 135 -9.47 -11.48 15.82
C GLU A 135 -8.90 -10.60 14.70
N SER A 136 -7.73 -10.97 14.18
CA SER A 136 -7.15 -10.42 12.95
C SER A 136 -6.65 -11.60 12.12
N ASN A 137 -7.39 -11.92 11.06
CA ASN A 137 -7.14 -13.07 10.19
C ASN A 137 -7.23 -12.65 8.71
N ALA A 138 -6.56 -13.37 7.83
CA ALA A 138 -6.78 -13.29 6.39
C ALA A 138 -6.64 -14.66 5.72
N ASP A 139 -7.40 -14.88 4.66
CA ASP A 139 -7.41 -16.09 3.84
C ASP A 139 -7.42 -15.69 2.36
N VAL A 140 -6.44 -16.17 1.60
CA VAL A 140 -6.28 -15.90 0.17
C VAL A 140 -6.07 -17.21 -0.56
N SER A 141 -7.01 -17.61 -1.41
CA SER A 141 -6.84 -18.73 -2.34
C SER A 141 -6.79 -18.21 -3.78
N VAL A 142 -5.89 -18.76 -4.59
CA VAL A 142 -5.77 -18.46 -6.02
C VAL A 142 -5.59 -19.76 -6.79
N THR A 143 -6.44 -20.01 -7.78
CA THR A 143 -6.32 -21.15 -8.71
C THR A 143 -6.32 -20.63 -10.15
N ALA A 144 -5.36 -21.06 -10.96
CA ALA A 144 -5.23 -20.64 -12.36
C ALA A 144 -4.80 -21.79 -13.27
N GLY A 145 -5.61 -22.08 -14.29
CA GLY A 145 -5.30 -23.01 -15.38
C GLY A 145 -4.75 -22.27 -16.59
N VAL A 146 -3.56 -22.66 -17.05
CA VAL A 146 -2.86 -22.04 -18.18
C VAL A 146 -2.60 -23.08 -19.27
N ASP A 147 -3.07 -22.80 -20.48
CA ASP A 147 -3.00 -23.72 -21.62
C ASP A 147 -1.56 -23.97 -22.10
N GLU A 148 -1.32 -25.14 -22.72
CA GLU A 148 -0.05 -25.46 -23.40
C GLU A 148 0.41 -24.36 -24.39
N SER A 149 -0.53 -23.60 -24.96
CA SER A 149 -0.30 -22.49 -25.88
C SER A 149 0.62 -21.38 -25.30
N ALA A 150 0.66 -21.24 -23.98
CA ALA A 150 1.56 -20.34 -23.26
C ALA A 150 3.05 -20.73 -23.43
N GLY A 151 3.34 -22.00 -23.69
CA GLY A 151 4.70 -22.53 -23.79
C GLY A 151 5.42 -22.65 -22.43
N LEU A 152 4.67 -22.92 -21.36
CA LEU A 152 5.18 -23.26 -20.03
C LEU A 152 5.44 -24.78 -19.87
N SER A 153 4.74 -25.61 -20.65
CA SER A 153 4.82 -27.07 -20.58
C SER A 153 6.24 -27.60 -20.83
N GLY A 154 6.67 -28.54 -20.00
CA GLY A 154 7.99 -29.19 -20.09
C GLY A 154 9.16 -28.47 -19.42
N LEU A 155 8.94 -27.36 -18.69
CA LEU A 155 9.97 -26.78 -17.81
C LEU A 155 9.96 -27.39 -16.40
N VAL A 156 8.77 -27.62 -15.87
CA VAL A 156 8.47 -28.22 -14.55
C VAL A 156 7.34 -29.23 -14.77
N GLU A 157 7.40 -30.40 -14.14
CA GLU A 157 6.36 -31.45 -14.19
C GLU A 157 5.40 -31.33 -13.00
N SER A 158 5.97 -31.11 -11.82
CA SER A 158 5.27 -30.77 -10.58
C SER A 158 6.13 -29.80 -9.75
N ALA A 159 5.50 -28.97 -8.92
CA ALA A 159 6.18 -28.28 -7.83
C ALA A 159 5.22 -28.06 -6.67
N ASP A 160 5.70 -28.20 -5.44
CA ASP A 160 4.95 -27.97 -4.21
C ASP A 160 5.78 -27.06 -3.29
N LEU A 161 5.17 -25.97 -2.84
CA LEU A 161 5.64 -25.09 -1.78
C LEU A 161 4.73 -25.28 -0.56
N SER A 162 5.33 -25.35 0.62
CA SER A 162 4.62 -25.27 1.89
C SER A 162 5.50 -24.52 2.89
N ASN A 163 4.95 -23.55 3.59
CA ASN A 163 5.69 -22.71 4.53
C ASN A 163 4.78 -22.24 5.67
N GLU A 164 5.25 -22.36 6.92
CA GLU A 164 4.65 -21.75 8.10
C GLU A 164 5.69 -20.83 8.77
N ILE A 165 5.26 -19.64 9.19
CA ILE A 165 6.04 -18.71 10.01
C ILE A 165 5.17 -18.28 11.18
N ARG A 166 5.65 -18.52 12.41
CA ARG A 166 4.93 -18.23 13.65
C ARG A 166 5.79 -17.32 14.54
N ALA A 167 5.40 -16.06 14.63
CA ALA A 167 6.09 -15.03 15.40
C ALA A 167 5.31 -14.70 16.68
N GLY A 168 5.94 -14.86 17.85
CA GLY A 168 5.35 -14.60 19.16
C GLY A 168 6.12 -13.55 19.99
N PRO A 169 5.80 -13.39 21.28
CA PRO A 169 6.43 -12.38 22.14
C PRO A 169 7.93 -12.66 22.40
N ASP A 170 8.29 -13.94 22.57
CA ASP A 170 9.64 -14.33 22.98
C ASP A 170 10.22 -15.46 22.09
N ARG A 171 9.53 -15.87 21.02
CA ARG A 171 9.92 -16.97 20.13
C ARG A 171 9.43 -16.75 18.70
N LEU A 172 10.26 -17.13 17.73
CA LEU A 172 9.92 -17.22 16.31
C LEU A 172 10.26 -18.62 15.82
N THR A 173 9.29 -19.28 15.18
CA THR A 173 9.54 -20.49 14.38
C THR A 173 9.23 -20.23 12.90
N ALA A 174 10.00 -20.82 12.00
CA ALA A 174 9.74 -20.74 10.56
C ALA A 174 10.19 -22.04 9.87
N ASP A 175 9.22 -22.74 9.28
CA ASP A 175 9.38 -24.06 8.68
C ASP A 175 8.96 -23.98 7.20
N GLY A 176 9.79 -24.48 6.29
CA GLY A 176 9.55 -24.36 4.86
C GLY A 176 10.03 -25.55 4.05
N ARG A 177 9.28 -25.88 3.00
CA ARG A 177 9.53 -26.99 2.08
C ARG A 177 9.20 -26.55 0.65
N LEU A 178 10.13 -26.79 -0.27
CA LEU A 178 9.94 -26.64 -1.71
C LEU A 178 10.42 -27.92 -2.41
N SER A 179 9.50 -28.70 -2.97
CA SER A 179 9.80 -29.81 -3.87
C SER A 179 9.44 -29.44 -5.31
N PHE A 180 10.22 -29.90 -6.29
CA PHE A 180 9.85 -29.81 -7.70
C PHE A 180 10.45 -30.94 -8.54
N GLU A 181 9.69 -31.39 -9.55
CA GLU A 181 10.09 -32.38 -10.52
C GLU A 181 10.25 -31.75 -11.92
N THR A 182 11.22 -32.22 -12.69
CA THR A 182 11.51 -31.70 -14.03
C THR A 182 11.71 -32.84 -15.02
N GLY A 183 11.18 -32.67 -16.24
CA GLY A 183 11.27 -33.66 -17.33
C GLY A 183 12.67 -33.84 -17.93
N PHE A 184 13.71 -33.39 -17.23
CA PHE A 184 15.11 -33.61 -17.56
C PHE A 184 15.88 -34.07 -16.31
N SER A 185 16.86 -34.96 -16.50
CA SER A 185 17.65 -35.44 -15.36
C SER A 185 18.45 -34.29 -14.72
N ALA A 186 18.20 -34.02 -13.45
CA ALA A 186 18.93 -33.05 -12.63
C ALA A 186 20.42 -33.40 -12.38
N GLY A 187 20.90 -34.50 -12.98
CA GLY A 187 22.27 -34.98 -12.87
C GLY A 187 22.45 -36.06 -11.80
N SER A 188 23.69 -36.22 -11.34
CA SER A 188 24.04 -37.14 -10.26
C SER A 188 23.40 -36.73 -8.94
N GLU A 189 23.00 -37.73 -8.16
CA GLU A 189 22.43 -37.61 -6.82
C GLU A 189 23.29 -36.75 -5.88
N ARG A 190 22.63 -35.85 -5.16
CA ARG A 190 23.22 -34.99 -4.13
C ARG A 190 22.23 -34.83 -2.98
N SER A 191 22.74 -34.85 -1.76
CA SER A 191 22.06 -34.33 -0.58
C SER A 191 23.03 -33.53 0.27
N GLN A 192 22.53 -32.49 0.92
CA GLN A 192 23.24 -31.75 1.97
C GLN A 192 22.20 -31.32 3.00
N SER A 193 22.38 -31.72 4.26
CA SER A 193 21.70 -31.13 5.40
C SER A 193 22.70 -30.52 6.36
N PHE A 194 22.34 -29.39 6.93
CA PHE A 194 23.08 -28.71 7.98
C PHE A 194 22.08 -28.34 9.08
N THR A 195 22.47 -28.53 10.33
CA THR A 195 21.68 -28.13 11.51
C THR A 195 22.63 -27.43 12.47
N VAL A 196 22.27 -26.22 12.89
CA VAL A 196 22.98 -25.46 13.92
C VAL A 196 22.11 -25.39 15.17
N THR A 197 22.69 -25.65 16.33
CA THR A 197 22.05 -25.55 17.64
C THR A 197 22.97 -24.82 18.62
N GLU A 198 22.39 -24.25 19.69
CA GLU A 198 23.10 -23.55 20.76
C GLU A 198 22.79 -24.18 22.13
N ASP A 199 23.80 -24.33 22.99
CA ASP A 199 23.63 -24.76 24.38
C ASP A 199 24.61 -24.06 25.36
N GLU A 200 24.56 -24.41 26.66
CA GLU A 200 25.40 -23.83 27.72
C GLU A 200 26.93 -23.95 27.48
N SER A 201 27.37 -24.69 26.45
CA SER A 201 28.77 -24.89 26.09
C SER A 201 29.21 -24.20 24.79
N GLY A 202 28.27 -23.73 23.97
CA GLY A 202 28.52 -23.03 22.70
C GLY A 202 27.57 -23.48 21.58
N TYR A 203 28.07 -23.48 20.34
CA TYR A 203 27.28 -23.84 19.16
C TYR A 203 27.71 -25.18 18.57
N THR A 204 26.77 -26.00 18.12
CA THR A 204 27.03 -27.24 17.38
C THR A 204 26.50 -27.13 15.96
N LEU A 205 27.35 -27.44 14.96
CA LEU A 205 26.96 -27.60 13.56
C LEU A 205 27.05 -29.09 13.19
N ASP A 206 25.90 -29.73 13.04
CA ASP A 206 25.78 -31.05 12.42
C ASP A 206 25.64 -30.89 10.90
N GLY A 207 26.34 -31.74 10.15
CA GLY A 207 26.34 -31.72 8.69
C GLY A 207 26.36 -33.11 8.06
N SER A 208 25.40 -33.40 7.19
CA SER A 208 25.36 -34.63 6.37
C SER A 208 25.43 -34.27 4.88
N GLN A 209 26.28 -34.94 4.10
CA GLN A 209 26.48 -34.64 2.69
C GLN A 209 26.78 -35.90 1.84
N THR A 210 25.87 -36.26 0.94
CA THR A 210 26.17 -37.14 -0.21
C THR A 210 26.39 -36.29 -1.46
N ARG A 211 27.53 -36.43 -2.14
CA ARG A 211 27.84 -35.65 -3.36
C ARG A 211 28.88 -36.29 -4.28
N PRO A 212 28.79 -36.07 -5.61
CA PRO A 212 29.84 -36.45 -6.55
C PRO A 212 31.10 -35.59 -6.37
N VAL A 213 32.26 -36.22 -6.47
CA VAL A 213 33.59 -35.61 -6.35
C VAL A 213 34.30 -35.67 -7.71
N SER A 214 34.76 -34.52 -8.19
CA SER A 214 35.54 -34.41 -9.42
C SER A 214 37.02 -34.73 -9.20
N THR A 215 37.73 -35.08 -10.28
CA THR A 215 39.17 -35.43 -10.27
C THR A 215 40.03 -34.45 -9.46
N TYR A 216 39.79 -33.15 -9.62
CA TYR A 216 40.55 -32.08 -8.95
C TYR A 216 40.31 -31.97 -7.43
N SER A 217 39.27 -32.64 -6.93
CA SER A 217 38.90 -32.68 -5.51
C SER A 217 39.07 -34.08 -4.89
N THR A 218 39.35 -35.11 -5.69
CA THR A 218 39.40 -36.52 -5.23
C THR A 218 40.42 -36.75 -4.13
N ASP A 219 41.61 -36.14 -4.23
CA ASP A 219 42.65 -36.22 -3.19
C ASP A 219 42.20 -35.67 -1.83
N ARG A 220 41.17 -34.81 -1.79
CA ARG A 220 40.61 -34.21 -0.56
C ARG A 220 39.46 -34.99 0.06
N TRP A 221 38.90 -35.99 -0.63
CA TRP A 221 37.69 -36.70 -0.20
C TRP A 221 37.75 -38.22 -0.35
N SER A 222 38.83 -38.77 -0.91
CA SER A 222 39.02 -40.21 -1.14
C SER A 222 39.52 -41.00 0.08
N THR A 223 39.89 -40.32 1.17
CA THR A 223 40.17 -40.97 2.47
C THR A 223 39.55 -40.17 3.61
N ARG A 224 39.16 -40.87 4.69
CA ARG A 224 38.54 -40.27 5.87
C ARG A 224 39.34 -39.09 6.43
N ALA A 225 40.65 -39.27 6.62
CA ALA A 225 41.54 -38.21 7.11
C ALA A 225 41.66 -37.00 6.18
N ALA A 226 41.53 -37.18 4.85
CA ALA A 226 41.53 -36.07 3.90
C ALA A 226 40.20 -35.29 3.93
N ALA A 227 39.08 -35.99 4.13
CA ALA A 227 37.77 -35.37 4.35
C ALA A 227 37.75 -34.61 5.69
N GLU A 228 38.28 -35.20 6.76
CA GLU A 228 38.47 -34.61 8.10
C GLU A 228 39.24 -33.27 8.01
N GLU A 229 40.44 -33.30 7.41
CA GLU A 229 41.26 -32.10 7.16
C GLU A 229 40.57 -31.08 6.22
N THR A 230 39.58 -31.51 5.43
CA THR A 230 38.86 -30.61 4.52
C THR A 230 37.64 -29.97 5.16
N ILE A 231 36.97 -30.65 6.09
CA ILE A 231 35.90 -30.10 6.93
C ILE A 231 36.50 -29.14 7.97
N ASP A 232 37.59 -29.53 8.65
CA ASP A 232 38.39 -28.66 9.52
C ASP A 232 38.75 -27.33 8.84
N ARG A 233 39.41 -27.39 7.68
CA ARG A 233 39.75 -26.20 6.87
C ARG A 233 38.55 -25.43 6.30
N GLN A 234 37.32 -25.94 6.39
CA GLN A 234 36.11 -25.27 5.91
C GLN A 234 35.33 -24.60 7.04
N TYR A 235 35.24 -25.23 8.22
CA TYR A 235 34.33 -24.85 9.30
C TYR A 235 35.08 -24.33 10.55
N ALA A 236 36.13 -25.01 11.02
CA ALA A 236 36.87 -24.59 12.22
C ALA A 236 37.60 -23.24 12.06
N ALA A 237 37.85 -22.81 10.82
CA ALA A 237 38.42 -21.50 10.51
C ALA A 237 37.56 -20.31 11.01
N LEU A 238 36.23 -20.48 11.11
CA LEU A 238 35.33 -19.45 11.62
C LEU A 238 35.57 -19.16 13.11
N ALA A 239 35.76 -20.20 13.94
CA ALA A 239 36.06 -20.04 15.36
C ALA A 239 37.32 -19.19 15.58
N THR A 240 38.38 -19.51 14.84
CA THR A 240 39.65 -18.77 14.91
C THR A 240 39.52 -17.31 14.46
N GLN A 241 38.59 -16.98 13.55
CA GLN A 241 38.29 -15.60 13.18
C GLN A 241 37.57 -14.85 14.30
N LEU A 242 36.65 -15.53 15.01
CA LEU A 242 35.88 -14.98 16.13
C LEU A 242 36.62 -15.08 17.48
N GLY A 243 37.86 -15.57 17.51
CA GLY A 243 38.70 -15.67 18.70
C GLY A 243 38.48 -16.91 19.58
N GLY A 244 37.49 -17.76 19.24
CA GLY A 244 37.17 -19.01 19.93
C GLY A 244 37.90 -20.24 19.37
N GLU A 245 37.54 -21.41 19.91
CA GLU A 245 38.06 -22.73 19.50
C GLU A 245 36.95 -23.59 18.87
N ALA A 246 37.32 -24.52 17.98
CA ALA A 246 36.39 -25.51 17.43
C ALA A 246 37.00 -26.91 17.31
N SER A 247 36.17 -27.93 17.49
CA SER A 247 36.49 -29.35 17.27
C SER A 247 35.62 -29.93 16.16
N VAL A 248 36.26 -30.64 15.22
CA VAL A 248 35.57 -31.38 14.15
C VAL A 248 35.60 -32.87 14.45
N THR A 249 34.43 -33.50 14.45
CA THR A 249 34.25 -34.95 14.51
C THR A 249 33.68 -35.46 13.20
N LEU A 250 34.20 -36.60 12.71
CA LEU A 250 33.60 -37.37 11.62
C LEU A 250 32.80 -38.54 12.18
N ASP A 251 31.49 -38.52 12.02
CA ASP A 251 30.60 -39.54 12.55
C ASP A 251 30.54 -40.72 11.58
N SER A 252 30.16 -40.44 10.33
CA SER A 252 30.23 -41.41 9.22
C SER A 252 31.06 -40.89 8.05
N TYR A 253 31.56 -41.82 7.24
CA TYR A 253 32.34 -41.52 6.05
C TYR A 253 32.34 -42.73 5.12
N SER A 254 31.96 -42.53 3.86
CA SER A 254 32.12 -43.47 2.76
C SER A 254 32.59 -42.74 1.50
N TYR A 255 33.40 -43.43 0.68
CA TYR A 255 33.78 -42.96 -0.63
C TYR A 255 33.70 -44.12 -1.62
N THR A 256 32.90 -43.96 -2.67
CA THR A 256 32.69 -44.95 -3.72
C THR A 256 33.18 -44.39 -5.03
N ASN A 257 34.07 -45.11 -5.74
CA ASN A 257 34.49 -44.70 -7.08
C ASN A 257 33.29 -44.73 -8.04
N ALA A 258 33.06 -43.64 -8.76
CA ALA A 258 31.91 -43.52 -9.65
C ALA A 258 32.18 -44.27 -10.97
N THR A 259 31.11 -44.81 -11.58
CA THR A 259 31.17 -45.48 -12.88
C THR A 259 30.79 -44.56 -14.05
N ASP A 260 30.34 -43.34 -13.78
CA ASP A 260 29.89 -42.36 -14.77
C ASP A 260 30.95 -41.28 -15.08
N SER A 261 30.89 -40.73 -16.28
CA SER A 261 31.97 -39.92 -16.90
C SER A 261 32.09 -38.47 -16.40
N ILE A 262 31.40 -38.10 -15.32
CA ILE A 262 31.29 -36.71 -14.82
C ILE A 262 31.95 -36.54 -13.44
N ALA A 263 32.19 -37.65 -12.71
CA ALA A 263 32.82 -37.66 -11.39
C ALA A 263 33.74 -38.88 -11.27
N ASP A 264 34.79 -38.78 -10.45
CA ASP A 264 35.67 -39.93 -10.15
C ASP A 264 35.19 -40.71 -8.91
N GLY A 265 34.33 -40.10 -8.10
CA GLY A 265 33.71 -40.72 -6.94
C GLY A 265 32.44 -40.04 -6.47
N VAL A 266 31.78 -40.68 -5.53
CA VAL A 266 30.76 -40.11 -4.65
C VAL A 266 31.30 -40.21 -3.23
N VAL A 267 31.24 -39.11 -2.49
CA VAL A 267 31.49 -39.10 -1.04
C VAL A 267 30.15 -38.97 -0.33
N ASP A 268 30.04 -39.65 0.79
CA ASP A 268 28.93 -39.66 1.72
C ASP A 268 29.54 -39.50 3.13
N VAL A 269 29.14 -38.46 3.86
CA VAL A 269 29.84 -38.03 5.08
C VAL A 269 28.89 -37.33 6.05
N GLU A 270 28.96 -37.73 7.32
CA GLU A 270 28.29 -37.08 8.44
C GLU A 270 29.34 -36.57 9.42
N PHE A 271 29.18 -35.34 9.91
CA PHE A 271 30.15 -34.67 10.77
C PHE A 271 29.49 -33.70 11.74
N THR A 272 30.09 -33.57 12.92
CA THR A 272 29.75 -32.59 13.95
C THR A 272 30.89 -31.57 14.06
N VAL A 273 30.58 -30.28 14.17
CA VAL A 273 31.54 -29.22 14.52
C VAL A 273 31.06 -28.48 15.77
N GLU A 274 31.77 -28.65 16.87
CA GLU A 274 31.54 -27.93 18.13
C GLU A 274 32.33 -26.62 18.08
N TYR A 275 31.69 -25.48 18.39
CA TYR A 275 32.29 -24.15 18.48
C TYR A 275 32.16 -23.63 19.91
N THR A 276 33.24 -23.11 20.49
CA THR A 276 33.27 -22.63 21.88
C THR A 276 33.88 -21.24 21.99
N GLY A 277 33.22 -20.36 22.74
CA GLY A 277 33.68 -19.00 23.04
C GLY A 277 33.82 -18.11 21.81
N ILE A 278 32.84 -18.12 20.90
CA ILE A 278 32.83 -17.28 19.69
C ILE A 278 31.93 -16.04 19.83
N ASP A 279 31.14 -15.98 20.90
CA ASP A 279 30.05 -15.04 21.18
C ASP A 279 30.57 -13.61 21.38
N GLU A 280 31.65 -13.42 22.15
CA GLU A 280 32.37 -12.14 22.29
C GLU A 280 32.88 -11.65 20.92
N GLY A 281 33.36 -12.57 20.07
CA GLY A 281 33.80 -12.27 18.71
C GLY A 281 32.67 -11.93 17.75
N LEU A 282 31.52 -12.59 17.88
CA LEU A 282 30.32 -12.35 17.09
C LEU A 282 29.72 -10.96 17.41
N SER A 283 29.50 -10.68 18.70
CA SER A 283 29.09 -9.35 19.19
C SER A 283 30.08 -8.27 18.74
N GLN A 284 31.39 -8.47 18.94
CA GLN A 284 32.40 -7.51 18.53
C GLN A 284 32.45 -7.32 17.00
N GLN A 285 32.20 -8.36 16.20
CA GLN A 285 32.11 -8.24 14.74
C GLN A 285 30.88 -7.43 14.31
N ILE A 286 29.73 -7.63 14.96
CA ILE A 286 28.49 -6.86 14.73
C ILE A 286 28.71 -5.39 15.11
N ALA A 287 29.17 -5.13 16.34
CA ALA A 287 29.47 -3.80 16.84
C ALA A 287 30.49 -3.05 15.95
N THR A 288 31.58 -3.72 15.56
CA THR A 288 32.58 -3.16 14.64
C THR A 288 31.98 -2.83 13.27
N THR A 289 31.08 -3.67 12.75
CA THR A 289 30.42 -3.45 11.44
C THR A 289 29.48 -2.26 11.49
N LEU A 290 28.70 -2.13 12.57
CA LEU A 290 27.80 -1.01 12.80
C LEU A 290 28.56 0.31 12.99
N ALA A 291 29.52 0.36 13.93
CA ALA A 291 30.32 1.56 14.22
C ALA A 291 31.27 1.99 13.09
N SER A 292 31.63 1.07 12.18
CA SER A 292 32.43 1.40 10.98
C SER A 292 31.57 1.81 9.77
N SER A 293 30.24 1.74 9.88
CA SER A 293 29.34 2.10 8.80
C SER A 293 29.19 3.62 8.67
N GLN A 294 29.36 4.15 7.47
CA GLN A 294 29.05 5.56 7.16
C GLN A 294 27.54 5.81 6.96
N GLN A 295 26.69 4.82 7.28
CA GLN A 295 25.23 4.91 7.16
C GLN A 295 24.52 5.04 8.52
N TYR A 296 25.23 4.79 9.63
CA TYR A 296 24.69 4.85 10.99
C TYR A 296 25.51 5.82 11.84
N GLU A 297 24.85 6.68 12.60
CA GLU A 297 25.45 7.70 13.45
C GLU A 297 25.72 7.20 14.89
N LEU A 298 25.86 5.88 15.03
CA LEU A 298 26.10 5.19 16.30
C LEU A 298 27.46 5.54 16.90
N THR A 299 27.49 5.79 18.20
CA THR A 299 28.72 5.67 18.98
C THR A 299 29.17 4.21 19.08
N GLN A 300 30.46 4.01 19.35
CA GLN A 300 31.02 2.68 19.64
C GLN A 300 30.22 1.95 20.73
N SER A 301 29.77 2.67 21.77
CA SER A 301 28.98 2.13 22.88
C SER A 301 27.56 1.68 22.47
N GLU A 302 26.88 2.41 21.59
CA GLU A 302 25.55 2.01 21.12
C GLU A 302 25.64 0.83 20.15
N ALA A 303 26.70 0.78 19.34
CA ALA A 303 27.00 -0.37 18.49
C ALA A 303 27.41 -1.62 19.29
N GLU A 304 28.11 -1.45 20.42
CA GLU A 304 28.42 -2.52 21.39
C GLU A 304 27.13 -3.04 22.06
N GLU A 305 26.24 -2.16 22.52
CA GLU A 305 24.93 -2.54 23.10
C GLU A 305 24.04 -3.30 22.09
N ILE A 306 24.02 -2.89 20.82
CA ILE A 306 23.32 -3.64 19.75
C ILE A 306 24.01 -4.99 19.48
N GLY A 307 25.35 -5.06 19.56
CA GLY A 307 26.11 -6.30 19.42
C GLY A 307 25.79 -7.31 20.53
N GLU A 308 25.67 -6.84 21.78
CA GLU A 308 25.23 -7.65 22.93
C GLU A 308 23.77 -8.11 22.75
N GLN A 309 22.84 -7.21 22.43
CA GLN A 309 21.40 -7.54 22.24
C GLN A 309 21.12 -8.48 21.05
N VAL A 310 22.05 -8.62 20.10
CA VAL A 310 21.98 -9.61 19.01
C VAL A 310 22.67 -10.93 19.38
N ALA A 311 23.66 -10.91 20.28
CA ALA A 311 24.30 -12.12 20.81
C ALA A 311 23.46 -12.81 21.91
N ASP A 312 22.59 -12.08 22.61
CA ASP A 312 21.61 -12.60 23.57
C ASP A 312 20.43 -13.37 22.91
N VAL A 313 20.44 -13.55 21.57
CA VAL A 313 19.40 -14.28 20.82
C VAL A 313 19.69 -15.78 20.85
N GLN A 314 18.81 -16.55 21.49
CA GLN A 314 19.00 -17.98 21.69
C GLN A 314 18.51 -18.78 20.48
N MET A 315 19.44 -19.51 19.83
CA MET A 315 19.19 -20.34 18.66
C MET A 315 18.93 -21.80 19.05
N ASN A 316 17.66 -22.17 19.24
CA ASN A 316 17.28 -23.56 19.52
C ASN A 316 17.67 -24.50 18.35
N GLU A 317 17.27 -24.13 17.13
CA GLU A 317 17.67 -24.83 15.90
C GLU A 317 17.64 -23.88 14.68
N ILE A 318 18.64 -23.96 13.80
CA ILE A 318 18.51 -23.57 12.39
C ILE A 318 18.95 -24.75 11.54
N SER A 319 18.01 -25.42 10.87
CA SER A 319 18.32 -26.48 9.92
C SER A 319 17.95 -26.11 8.49
N VAL A 320 18.78 -26.54 7.54
CA VAL A 320 18.58 -26.37 6.10
C VAL A 320 18.96 -27.68 5.42
N SER A 321 18.04 -28.23 4.63
CA SER A 321 18.27 -29.44 3.84
C SER A 321 18.04 -29.22 2.36
N THR A 322 18.81 -29.93 1.55
CA THR A 322 18.68 -29.97 0.09
C THR A 322 18.90 -31.40 -0.40
N ALA A 323 18.07 -31.83 -1.34
CA ALA A 323 18.23 -33.08 -2.07
C ALA A 323 18.00 -32.84 -3.57
N THR A 324 18.71 -33.56 -4.42
CA THR A 324 18.60 -33.45 -5.88
C THR A 324 18.95 -34.79 -6.51
N GLY A 325 18.01 -35.42 -7.21
CA GLY A 325 18.21 -36.75 -7.78
C GLY A 325 17.09 -37.18 -8.71
N SER A 326 17.43 -37.99 -9.72
CA SER A 326 16.49 -38.62 -10.67
C SER A 326 15.55 -37.71 -11.49
N GLY A 327 15.57 -36.39 -11.31
CA GLY A 327 14.66 -35.42 -11.95
C GLY A 327 13.92 -34.54 -10.94
N ALA A 328 13.86 -34.99 -9.67
CA ALA A 328 13.32 -34.25 -8.54
C ALA A 328 14.41 -33.45 -7.81
N SER A 329 13.99 -32.33 -7.21
CA SER A 329 14.76 -31.56 -6.23
C SER A 329 13.87 -31.23 -5.04
N GLU A 330 14.45 -31.22 -3.84
CA GLU A 330 13.78 -30.88 -2.59
C GLU A 330 14.68 -29.92 -1.81
N TYR A 331 14.08 -28.88 -1.26
CA TYR A 331 14.70 -27.89 -0.38
C TYR A 331 13.82 -27.79 0.85
N SER A 332 14.40 -27.78 2.04
CA SER A 332 13.67 -27.49 3.28
C SER A 332 14.50 -26.64 4.23
N TYR A 333 13.82 -25.95 5.12
CA TYR A 333 14.43 -25.30 6.27
C TYR A 333 13.51 -25.39 7.49
N ALA A 334 14.09 -25.36 8.68
CA ALA A 334 13.41 -25.08 9.93
C ALA A 334 14.26 -24.09 10.73
N VAL A 335 13.60 -23.18 11.42
CA VAL A 335 14.20 -22.15 12.26
C VAL A 335 13.40 -22.12 13.55
N ASP A 336 14.09 -22.18 14.68
CA ASP A 336 13.53 -22.03 16.02
C ASP A 336 14.46 -21.14 16.84
N ILE A 337 14.00 -19.91 17.12
CA ILE A 337 14.79 -18.86 17.77
C ILE A 337 13.98 -18.24 18.90
N GLU A 338 14.56 -18.18 20.10
CA GLU A 338 13.99 -17.54 21.28
C GLU A 338 14.68 -16.19 21.57
N GLN A 339 13.97 -15.30 22.28
CA GLN A 339 14.40 -13.96 22.68
C GLN A 339 14.69 -12.96 21.53
N TYR A 340 14.39 -13.35 20.27
CA TYR A 340 14.64 -12.56 19.04
C TYR A 340 14.10 -11.12 19.06
N GLN A 341 13.05 -10.83 19.85
CA GLN A 341 12.50 -9.48 19.96
C GLN A 341 13.47 -8.45 20.54
N GLN A 342 14.47 -8.86 21.34
CA GLN A 342 15.50 -7.93 21.82
C GLN A 342 16.38 -7.45 20.66
N ALA A 343 16.88 -8.38 19.84
CA ALA A 343 17.60 -8.05 18.60
C ALA A 343 16.75 -7.25 17.60
N LEU A 344 15.44 -7.51 17.53
CA LEU A 344 14.53 -6.72 16.67
C LEU A 344 14.39 -5.28 17.17
N LYS A 345 14.23 -5.08 18.49
CA LYS A 345 14.25 -3.74 19.12
C LYS A 345 15.60 -3.05 18.91
N ALA A 346 16.72 -3.77 19.07
CA ALA A 346 18.07 -3.29 18.79
C ALA A 346 18.26 -2.86 17.32
N TYR A 347 17.74 -3.64 16.37
CA TYR A 347 17.75 -3.32 14.95
C TYR A 347 16.94 -2.06 14.62
N TYR A 348 15.75 -1.88 15.22
CA TYR A 348 14.99 -0.63 15.05
C TYR A 348 15.69 0.57 15.70
N THR A 349 16.43 0.40 16.79
CA THR A 349 17.30 1.44 17.36
C THR A 349 18.48 1.75 16.42
N ALA A 350 19.07 0.74 15.77
CA ALA A 350 20.06 0.96 14.71
C ALA A 350 19.47 1.74 13.52
N LEU A 351 18.23 1.47 13.12
CA LEU A 351 17.54 2.22 12.07
C LEU A 351 17.22 3.68 12.47
N GLN A 352 16.90 3.95 13.74
CA GLN A 352 16.76 5.33 14.25
C GLN A 352 18.06 6.15 14.09
N SER A 353 19.22 5.48 14.18
CA SER A 353 20.53 6.12 14.04
C SER A 353 20.95 6.37 12.58
N VAL A 354 20.14 6.05 11.57
CA VAL A 354 20.55 6.20 10.16
C VAL A 354 20.82 7.67 9.84
N SER A 355 22.06 7.96 9.42
CA SER A 355 22.51 9.29 9.03
C SER A 355 21.85 9.71 7.71
N MET A 356 20.71 10.39 7.81
CA MET A 356 20.01 10.98 6.67
C MET A 356 20.96 11.93 5.90
N PRO A 357 21.15 11.77 4.57
CA PRO A 357 22.13 12.56 3.83
C PRO A 357 21.83 14.07 3.88
N THR A 358 22.62 14.82 4.65
CA THR A 358 22.56 16.29 4.74
C THR A 358 23.04 16.92 3.42
N GLY A 359 22.18 16.95 2.40
CA GLY A 359 22.58 17.29 1.03
C GLY A 359 21.53 17.85 0.08
N THR A 360 20.22 17.66 0.32
CA THR A 360 19.15 18.10 -0.61
C THR A 360 18.05 18.98 0.00
N ALA A 361 18.03 19.17 1.32
CA ALA A 361 17.40 20.31 2.00
C ALA A 361 18.32 20.75 3.14
N GLY A 362 18.44 22.07 3.37
CA GLY A 362 19.47 22.61 4.27
C GLY A 362 19.10 22.57 5.76
N ASP A 363 19.95 21.96 6.57
CA ASP A 363 19.97 21.98 8.05
C ASP A 363 18.62 21.72 8.77
N ALA A 364 17.67 21.08 8.09
CA ALA A 364 16.42 20.63 8.69
C ALA A 364 16.65 19.35 9.51
N PRO A 365 16.13 19.24 10.75
CA PRO A 365 16.01 17.95 11.44
C PRO A 365 15.20 16.95 10.59
N PRO A 366 15.33 15.63 10.82
CA PRO A 366 14.35 14.68 10.28
C PRO A 366 12.94 15.10 10.72
N PRO A 367 11.92 14.97 9.84
CA PRO A 367 10.56 15.40 10.16
C PRO A 367 10.04 14.64 11.39
N VAL A 368 9.22 15.30 12.21
CA VAL A 368 8.77 14.75 13.52
C VAL A 368 8.07 13.39 13.37
N SER A 369 7.40 13.18 12.23
CA SER A 369 6.79 11.91 11.83
C SER A 369 7.77 10.73 11.75
N TYR A 370 9.05 10.95 11.44
CA TYR A 370 10.07 9.90 11.39
C TYR A 370 10.32 9.32 12.79
N ASN A 371 10.61 10.18 13.77
CA ASN A 371 10.85 9.75 15.15
C ASN A 371 9.56 9.19 15.80
N ALA A 372 8.41 9.81 15.54
CA ALA A 372 7.12 9.31 16.02
C ALA A 372 6.77 7.91 15.47
N SER A 373 7.21 7.58 14.25
CA SER A 373 7.04 6.24 13.68
C SER A 373 7.84 5.18 14.44
N PHE A 374 9.06 5.51 14.89
CA PHE A 374 9.87 4.58 15.69
C PHE A 374 9.36 4.41 17.12
N GLU A 375 8.90 5.48 17.77
CA GLU A 375 8.26 5.37 19.09
C GLU A 375 7.00 4.49 19.00
N ARG A 376 6.18 4.67 17.94
CA ARG A 376 5.03 3.80 17.65
C ARG A 376 5.43 2.34 17.42
N VAL A 377 6.52 2.07 16.67
CA VAL A 377 7.04 0.69 16.50
C VAL A 377 7.46 0.07 17.84
N GLN A 378 8.17 0.80 18.70
CA GLN A 378 8.54 0.32 20.04
C GLN A 378 7.29 0.07 20.91
N GLN A 379 6.33 0.99 20.91
CA GLN A 379 5.05 0.85 21.61
C GLN A 379 4.25 -0.37 21.12
N THR A 380 4.23 -0.64 19.82
CA THR A 380 3.60 -1.85 19.25
C THR A 380 4.32 -3.13 19.66
N LEU A 381 5.65 -3.19 19.60
CA LEU A 381 6.42 -4.36 20.05
C LEU A 381 6.21 -4.63 21.55
N ASP A 382 6.19 -3.58 22.38
CA ASP A 382 5.86 -3.69 23.81
C ASP A 382 4.41 -4.13 24.04
N ALA A 383 3.47 -3.73 23.17
CA ALA A 383 2.08 -4.19 23.22
C ALA A 383 1.92 -5.64 22.75
N GLN A 384 2.76 -6.13 21.83
CA GLN A 384 2.82 -7.54 21.43
C GLN A 384 3.36 -8.41 22.58
N GLN A 385 4.41 -7.94 23.25
CA GLN A 385 5.02 -8.64 24.38
C GLN A 385 4.12 -8.64 25.62
N GLU A 386 3.39 -7.54 25.91
CA GLU A 386 2.42 -7.47 27.00
C GLU A 386 1.20 -8.38 26.77
N SER A 387 0.66 -8.42 25.54
CA SER A 387 -0.51 -9.25 25.23
C SER A 387 -0.19 -10.72 24.99
N GLY A 388 1.08 -11.05 24.74
CA GLY A 388 1.48 -12.35 24.21
C GLY A 388 0.87 -12.62 22.82
N LEU A 389 0.83 -11.60 21.95
CA LEU A 389 0.36 -11.76 20.57
C LEU A 389 1.20 -12.84 19.89
N VAL A 390 0.55 -13.80 19.22
CA VAL A 390 1.22 -14.69 18.28
C VAL A 390 0.56 -14.52 16.91
N GLN A 391 1.40 -14.31 15.90
CA GLN A 391 1.01 -14.16 14.49
C GLN A 391 1.48 -15.40 13.75
N THR A 392 0.57 -16.10 13.07
CA THR A 392 0.90 -17.26 12.23
C THR A 392 0.61 -16.92 10.78
N PHE A 393 1.57 -17.17 9.90
CA PHE A 393 1.46 -17.01 8.45
C PHE A 393 1.73 -18.37 7.82
N THR A 394 0.81 -18.85 6.98
CA THR A 394 0.96 -20.08 6.21
C THR A 394 0.90 -19.75 4.72
N LEU A 395 1.77 -20.34 3.92
CA LEU A 395 1.78 -20.21 2.47
C LEU A 395 2.04 -21.57 1.83
N ASP A 396 0.99 -22.17 1.31
CA ASP A 396 1.03 -23.37 0.50
C ASP A 396 0.84 -23.01 -0.99
N GLY A 397 1.42 -23.79 -1.88
CA GLY A 397 1.22 -23.60 -3.31
C GLY A 397 1.65 -24.82 -4.12
N SER A 398 0.98 -25.07 -5.23
CA SER A 398 1.31 -26.19 -6.11
C SER A 398 1.23 -25.82 -7.59
N VAL A 399 2.03 -26.50 -8.40
CA VAL A 399 2.03 -26.44 -9.85
C VAL A 399 1.98 -27.87 -10.36
N SER A 400 1.04 -28.17 -11.26
CA SER A 400 0.93 -29.50 -11.87
C SER A 400 0.61 -29.45 -13.36
N GLN A 401 1.10 -30.43 -14.13
CA GLN A 401 0.66 -30.61 -15.52
C GLN A 401 -0.68 -31.36 -15.57
N ILE A 402 -1.64 -30.79 -16.29
CA ILE A 402 -2.98 -31.35 -16.51
C ILE A 402 -3.20 -31.64 -18.01
N GLU A 403 -4.23 -32.43 -18.38
CA GLU A 403 -4.44 -32.87 -19.79
C GLU A 403 -4.62 -31.71 -20.80
N SER A 404 -4.89 -30.48 -20.35
CA SER A 404 -5.03 -29.27 -21.16
C SER A 404 -3.87 -28.25 -21.04
N GLY A 405 -2.94 -28.42 -20.10
CA GLY A 405 -1.95 -27.38 -19.79
C GLY A 405 -1.28 -27.53 -18.42
N THR A 406 -1.25 -26.45 -17.65
CA THR A 406 -0.65 -26.39 -16.31
C THR A 406 -1.61 -25.71 -15.34
N GLU A 407 -1.85 -26.35 -14.20
CA GLU A 407 -2.63 -25.80 -13.09
C GLU A 407 -1.67 -25.22 -12.03
N LEU A 408 -1.99 -24.03 -11.52
CA LEU A 408 -1.33 -23.34 -10.43
C LEU A 408 -2.35 -23.12 -9.31
N THR A 409 -2.02 -23.51 -8.09
CA THR A 409 -2.76 -23.16 -6.87
C THR A 409 -1.81 -22.44 -5.90
N LEU A 410 -2.32 -21.44 -5.19
CA LEU A 410 -1.61 -20.73 -4.12
C LEU A 410 -2.61 -20.39 -3.01
N ASP A 411 -2.35 -20.88 -1.81
CA ASP A 411 -3.19 -20.68 -0.63
C ASP A 411 -2.35 -20.01 0.48
N GLY A 412 -2.74 -18.80 0.88
CA GLY A 412 -2.10 -18.01 1.93
C GLY A 412 -3.07 -17.74 3.08
N ARG A 413 -2.64 -18.03 4.31
CA ARG A 413 -3.43 -17.83 5.54
C ARG A 413 -2.64 -16.99 6.55
N TYR A 414 -3.34 -16.11 7.24
CA TYR A 414 -2.82 -15.32 8.36
C TYR A 414 -3.80 -15.44 9.54
N GLU A 415 -3.29 -15.72 10.73
CA GLU A 415 -4.08 -15.87 11.96
C GLU A 415 -3.39 -15.20 13.15
N THR A 416 -4.19 -14.77 14.13
CA THR A 416 -3.70 -14.20 15.39
C THR A 416 -4.25 -14.86 16.65
N GLU A 417 -3.36 -15.15 17.59
CA GLU A 417 -3.70 -15.51 18.97
C GLU A 417 -3.51 -14.30 19.89
N ASN A 418 -4.40 -14.14 20.88
CA ASN A 418 -4.42 -13.05 21.86
C ASN A 418 -4.65 -11.63 21.29
N TRP A 419 -5.19 -11.52 20.06
CA TRP A 419 -5.46 -10.23 19.39
C TRP A 419 -6.28 -9.23 20.23
N ALA A 420 -7.36 -9.67 20.89
CA ALA A 420 -8.16 -8.80 21.77
C ALA A 420 -7.35 -8.17 22.92
N ALA A 421 -6.37 -8.91 23.48
CA ALA A 421 -5.46 -8.39 24.48
C ALA A 421 -4.43 -7.43 23.86
N HIS A 422 -4.04 -7.65 22.60
CA HIS A 422 -3.16 -6.75 21.86
C HIS A 422 -3.83 -5.40 21.56
N ARG A 423 -5.08 -5.38 21.06
CA ARG A 423 -5.87 -4.14 20.91
C ARG A 423 -5.99 -3.38 22.24
N GLN A 424 -6.22 -4.08 23.36
CA GLN A 424 -6.23 -3.44 24.67
C GLN A 424 -4.85 -2.86 25.07
N ALA A 425 -3.75 -3.56 24.78
CA ALA A 425 -2.40 -3.08 25.06
C ALA A 425 -2.01 -1.85 24.19
N LEU A 426 -2.50 -1.77 22.95
CA LEU A 426 -2.39 -0.60 22.06
C LEU A 426 -3.22 0.59 22.58
N ALA A 427 -4.50 0.38 22.91
CA ALA A 427 -5.37 1.43 23.45
C ALA A 427 -4.84 1.97 24.80
N ASN A 428 -4.27 1.12 25.66
CA ASN A 428 -3.57 1.54 26.89
C ASN A 428 -2.36 2.46 26.64
N ARG A 429 -1.82 2.50 25.42
CA ARG A 429 -0.70 3.35 24.99
C ARG A 429 -1.17 4.58 24.18
N GLY A 430 -2.47 4.74 23.93
CA GLY A 430 -3.01 5.80 23.08
C GLY A 430 -2.85 5.53 21.58
N ILE A 431 -2.87 4.25 21.18
CA ILE A 431 -2.95 3.82 19.78
C ILE A 431 -4.34 3.21 19.57
N GLU A 432 -5.22 3.92 18.87
CA GLU A 432 -6.57 3.46 18.52
C GLU A 432 -6.49 2.49 17.32
N PRO A 433 -6.85 1.21 17.47
CA PRO A 433 -6.72 0.23 16.38
C PRO A 433 -8.01 0.17 15.53
N SER A 434 -7.90 0.46 14.23
CA SER A 434 -9.02 0.29 13.29
C SER A 434 -9.52 -1.15 13.20
N THR A 435 -10.79 -1.33 12.83
CA THR A 435 -11.30 -2.57 12.26
C THR A 435 -11.27 -2.49 10.73
N THR A 436 -11.11 -3.64 10.09
CA THR A 436 -11.07 -3.76 8.62
C THR A 436 -11.74 -5.06 8.21
N GLU A 437 -12.70 -4.99 7.30
CA GLU A 437 -13.29 -6.13 6.62
C GLU A 437 -13.08 -5.96 5.11
N MET A 438 -12.49 -6.96 4.45
CA MET A 438 -12.25 -6.96 3.01
C MET A 438 -12.65 -8.31 2.43
N GLU A 439 -13.43 -8.29 1.36
CA GLU A 439 -13.75 -9.46 0.54
C GLU A 439 -13.42 -9.12 -0.92
N LEU A 440 -12.71 -10.00 -1.61
CA LEU A 440 -12.39 -9.88 -3.04
C LEU A 440 -12.50 -11.26 -3.68
N GLN A 441 -13.44 -11.39 -4.62
CA GLN A 441 -13.67 -12.60 -5.40
C GLN A 441 -13.42 -12.26 -6.88
N ALA A 442 -12.69 -13.10 -7.60
CA ALA A 442 -12.51 -12.95 -9.04
C ALA A 442 -12.45 -14.32 -9.72
N GLY A 443 -12.91 -14.40 -10.96
CA GLY A 443 -13.02 -15.67 -11.68
C GLY A 443 -13.17 -15.50 -13.17
N LEU A 444 -13.35 -16.61 -13.88
CA LEU A 444 -13.57 -16.65 -15.32
C LEU A 444 -15.04 -16.98 -15.63
N ASP A 445 -15.79 -16.04 -16.22
CA ASP A 445 -17.12 -16.30 -16.80
C ASP A 445 -17.04 -16.22 -18.33
N GLY A 446 -17.06 -17.39 -18.97
CA GLY A 446 -16.91 -17.53 -20.42
C GLY A 446 -15.55 -17.02 -20.92
N ASP A 447 -15.57 -15.95 -21.71
CA ASP A 447 -14.38 -15.31 -22.29
C ASP A 447 -13.90 -14.08 -21.47
N GLU A 448 -14.51 -13.80 -20.30
CA GLU A 448 -14.22 -12.62 -19.48
C GLU A 448 -13.75 -13.00 -18.07
N ILE A 449 -12.81 -12.23 -17.52
CA ILE A 449 -12.47 -12.27 -16.09
C ILE A 449 -13.40 -11.30 -15.38
N THR A 450 -14.19 -11.79 -14.44
CA THR A 450 -14.95 -10.96 -13.50
C THR A 450 -14.20 -10.82 -12.18
N ALA A 451 -14.40 -9.70 -11.49
CA ALA A 451 -13.96 -9.47 -10.13
C ALA A 451 -14.98 -8.62 -9.38
N ASP A 452 -15.36 -9.02 -8.18
CA ASP A 452 -16.26 -8.33 -7.27
C ASP A 452 -15.54 -8.14 -5.93
N GLY A 453 -15.60 -6.95 -5.35
CA GLY A 453 -14.86 -6.65 -4.13
C GLY A 453 -15.51 -5.62 -3.22
N SER A 454 -15.25 -5.76 -1.92
CA SER A 454 -15.63 -4.81 -0.88
C SER A 454 -14.49 -4.60 0.12
N LEU A 455 -14.44 -3.41 0.69
CA LEU A 455 -13.52 -3.01 1.75
C LEU A 455 -14.27 -2.04 2.69
N THR A 456 -14.45 -2.41 3.94
CA THR A 456 -14.85 -1.50 5.02
C THR A 456 -13.66 -1.32 5.97
N VAL A 457 -13.38 -0.07 6.35
CA VAL A 457 -12.48 0.29 7.45
C VAL A 457 -13.27 1.18 8.40
N GLU A 458 -13.28 0.84 9.69
CA GLU A 458 -13.93 1.65 10.73
C GLU A 458 -12.90 1.96 11.83
N GLN A 459 -12.89 3.21 12.30
CA GLN A 459 -12.00 3.67 13.37
C GLN A 459 -12.64 4.88 14.05
N ASP A 460 -12.67 4.89 15.39
CA ASP A 460 -13.05 6.10 16.13
C ASP A 460 -12.12 7.26 15.73
N GLU A 461 -12.72 8.42 15.41
CA GLU A 461 -12.03 9.64 14.96
C GLU A 461 -11.19 9.49 13.66
N LEU A 462 -11.48 8.50 12.79
CA LEU A 462 -10.80 8.21 11.52
C LEU A 462 -10.42 9.46 10.69
N LEU A 463 -11.37 10.36 10.44
CA LEU A 463 -11.14 11.56 9.64
C LEU A 463 -10.22 12.56 10.36
N SER A 464 -10.36 12.71 11.68
CA SER A 464 -9.49 13.55 12.51
C SER A 464 -8.07 12.98 12.58
N ASP A 465 -7.90 11.66 12.52
CA ASP A 465 -6.59 11.00 12.44
C ASP A 465 -5.94 11.21 11.05
N MET A 466 -6.72 11.16 9.97
CA MET A 466 -6.27 11.50 8.61
C MET A 466 -5.88 12.98 8.48
N VAL A 467 -6.72 13.90 8.97
CA VAL A 467 -6.42 15.34 9.03
C VAL A 467 -5.23 15.61 9.96
N GLY A 468 -5.15 14.92 11.09
CA GLY A 468 -4.02 14.92 12.02
C GLY A 468 -2.71 14.52 11.34
N SER A 469 -2.73 13.50 10.48
CA SER A 469 -1.55 13.08 9.71
C SER A 469 -1.11 14.16 8.72
N VAL A 470 -2.03 14.72 7.93
CA VAL A 470 -1.74 15.81 6.97
C VAL A 470 -1.23 17.06 7.67
N THR A 471 -1.87 17.46 8.77
CA THR A 471 -1.50 18.67 9.53
C THR A 471 -0.17 18.51 10.28
N ASN A 472 0.16 17.32 10.79
CA ASN A 472 1.50 17.05 11.35
C ASN A 472 2.60 17.03 10.28
N ALA A 473 2.30 16.59 9.05
CA ALA A 473 3.25 16.58 7.94
C ALA A 473 3.47 17.97 7.32
N THR A 474 2.44 18.82 7.31
CA THR A 474 2.45 20.13 6.62
C THR A 474 2.52 21.35 7.55
N GLY A 475 2.23 21.19 8.84
CA GLY A 475 2.30 22.23 9.86
C GLY A 475 1.26 23.35 9.68
N ASP A 476 1.72 24.60 9.79
CA ASP A 476 0.92 25.81 9.56
C ASP A 476 0.96 26.32 8.11
N SER A 477 1.32 25.45 7.14
CA SER A 477 1.13 25.76 5.72
C SER A 477 -0.35 25.90 5.36
N ASP A 478 -0.61 26.41 4.17
CA ASP A 478 -1.96 26.65 3.67
C ASP A 478 -2.75 25.33 3.53
N VAL A 479 -2.07 24.25 3.17
CA VAL A 479 -2.62 22.88 3.18
C VAL A 479 -2.99 22.44 4.60
N GLY A 480 -2.09 22.67 5.57
CA GLY A 480 -2.35 22.35 6.97
C GLY A 480 -3.45 23.20 7.61
N ARG A 481 -3.66 24.44 7.14
CA ARG A 481 -4.78 25.30 7.54
C ARG A 481 -6.09 24.87 6.88
N LEU A 482 -6.07 24.52 5.60
CA LEU A 482 -7.24 24.01 4.86
C LEU A 482 -7.73 22.65 5.38
N ALA A 483 -6.82 21.75 5.76
CA ALA A 483 -7.16 20.45 6.34
C ALA A 483 -7.91 20.60 7.67
N ARG A 484 -7.46 21.51 8.55
CA ARG A 484 -8.20 21.90 9.77
C ARG A 484 -9.58 22.50 9.45
N ALA A 485 -9.66 23.36 8.44
CA ALA A 485 -10.91 23.99 8.02
C ALA A 485 -11.95 22.98 7.47
N PHE A 486 -11.50 21.88 6.87
CA PHE A 486 -12.35 20.77 6.42
C PHE A 486 -12.97 20.01 7.60
N GLU A 487 -12.19 19.77 8.65
CA GLU A 487 -12.65 19.19 9.92
C GLU A 487 -13.61 20.13 10.67
N ASP A 488 -13.23 21.41 10.84
CA ASP A 488 -14.04 22.46 11.47
C ASP A 488 -15.36 22.75 10.73
N ALA A 489 -15.42 22.52 9.41
CA ALA A 489 -16.65 22.59 8.62
C ALA A 489 -17.66 21.47 8.97
N GLY A 490 -17.24 20.47 9.77
CA GLY A 490 -18.08 19.39 10.25
C GLY A 490 -18.56 18.50 9.11
N PHE A 491 -17.63 17.95 8.33
CA PHE A 491 -17.89 16.91 7.34
C PHE A 491 -18.85 15.84 7.89
N GLN A 492 -19.83 15.45 7.06
CA GLN A 492 -20.85 14.48 7.42
C GLN A 492 -20.67 13.18 6.66
N ARG A 493 -20.51 13.25 5.33
CA ARG A 493 -20.39 12.11 4.44
C ARG A 493 -19.97 12.59 3.05
N ALA A 494 -19.22 11.76 2.33
CA ALA A 494 -19.01 11.86 0.90
C ALA A 494 -19.30 10.52 0.24
N ARG A 495 -19.65 10.58 -1.04
CA ARG A 495 -19.89 9.41 -1.89
C ARG A 495 -19.30 9.70 -3.27
N THR A 496 -18.75 8.67 -3.90
CA THR A 496 -18.30 8.68 -5.29
C THR A 496 -18.73 7.37 -5.94
N ASP A 497 -19.39 7.45 -7.09
CA ASP A 497 -19.69 6.29 -7.94
C ASP A 497 -18.99 6.46 -9.29
N ILE A 498 -18.23 5.45 -9.69
CA ILE A 498 -17.65 5.35 -11.03
C ILE A 498 -18.33 4.19 -11.73
N SER A 499 -18.69 4.37 -13.01
CA SER A 499 -19.09 3.27 -13.87
C SER A 499 -18.39 3.34 -15.23
N VAL A 500 -18.03 2.17 -15.75
CA VAL A 500 -17.35 1.99 -17.04
C VAL A 500 -18.18 1.04 -17.87
N SER A 501 -18.57 1.49 -19.06
CA SER A 501 -19.34 0.74 -20.06
C SER A 501 -18.61 0.74 -21.40
N ASP A 502 -19.08 -0.05 -22.38
CA ASP A 502 -18.56 0.01 -23.74
C ASP A 502 -18.84 1.39 -24.37
N GLY A 503 -17.77 2.15 -24.62
CA GLY A 503 -17.84 3.48 -25.21
C GLY A 503 -18.15 4.63 -24.24
N GLN A 504 -18.31 4.40 -22.94
CA GLN A 504 -18.65 5.46 -21.97
C GLN A 504 -18.02 5.22 -20.58
N VAL A 505 -17.59 6.30 -19.95
CA VAL A 505 -17.21 6.38 -18.53
C VAL A 505 -18.07 7.46 -17.87
N GLN A 506 -18.70 7.13 -16.74
CA GLN A 506 -19.40 8.07 -15.88
C GLN A 506 -18.73 8.09 -14.50
N MET A 507 -18.53 9.28 -13.95
CA MET A 507 -18.16 9.50 -12.55
C MET A 507 -19.15 10.48 -11.93
N GLU A 508 -19.77 10.08 -10.83
CA GLU A 508 -20.59 10.93 -9.97
C GLU A 508 -19.93 11.03 -8.60
N ALA A 509 -19.98 12.19 -7.97
CA ALA A 509 -19.44 12.43 -6.63
C ALA A 509 -20.25 13.48 -5.88
N GLY A 510 -20.25 13.39 -4.55
CA GLY A 510 -20.86 14.40 -3.69
C GLY A 510 -20.31 14.38 -2.28
N ALA A 511 -20.54 15.47 -1.55
CA ALA A 511 -20.15 15.63 -0.14
C ALA A 511 -21.10 16.56 0.61
N SER A 512 -21.25 16.33 1.92
CA SER A 512 -22.07 17.17 2.82
C SER A 512 -21.30 17.55 4.08
N PHE A 513 -21.50 18.79 4.54
CA PHE A 513 -20.82 19.46 5.65
C PHE A 513 -21.84 20.25 6.48
N ARG A 514 -21.70 20.23 7.82
CA ARG A 514 -22.61 20.96 8.72
C ARG A 514 -22.47 22.49 8.65
N ASN A 515 -21.30 22.99 8.23
CA ASN A 515 -20.95 24.42 8.26
C ASN A 515 -19.84 24.72 7.23
N MET A 516 -20.19 24.72 5.95
CA MET A 516 -19.23 25.00 4.87
C MET A 516 -18.68 26.44 4.92
N GLN A 517 -19.32 27.36 5.67
CA GLN A 517 -18.82 28.71 5.92
C GLN A 517 -17.46 28.72 6.63
N GLN A 518 -17.11 27.70 7.42
CA GLN A 518 -15.79 27.60 8.05
C GLN A 518 -14.68 27.40 7.01
N LEU A 519 -14.90 26.45 6.08
CA LEU A 519 -14.01 26.19 4.95
C LEU A 519 -13.89 27.43 4.05
N ALA A 520 -15.03 28.08 3.77
CA ALA A 520 -15.10 29.32 3.03
C ALA A 520 -14.31 30.46 3.67
N SER A 521 -14.36 30.63 5.00
CA SER A 521 -13.63 31.68 5.73
C SER A 521 -12.12 31.45 5.75
N VAL A 522 -11.66 30.21 5.90
CA VAL A 522 -10.22 29.91 5.79
C VAL A 522 -9.74 30.07 4.35
N TYR A 523 -10.54 29.68 3.35
CA TYR A 523 -10.20 29.95 1.95
C TYR A 523 -10.00 31.46 1.70
N GLN A 524 -10.92 32.32 2.13
CA GLN A 524 -10.80 33.78 2.05
C GLN A 524 -9.49 34.32 2.64
N GLU A 525 -9.08 33.84 3.83
CA GLU A 525 -7.82 34.25 4.46
C GLU A 525 -6.60 33.86 3.61
N LEU A 526 -6.62 32.67 3.00
CA LEU A 526 -5.51 32.13 2.22
C LEU A 526 -5.39 32.76 0.83
N SER A 527 -6.50 32.93 0.09
CA SER A 527 -6.52 33.56 -1.23
C SER A 527 -6.54 35.09 -1.19
N GLY A 528 -6.73 35.70 -0.01
CA GLY A 528 -6.78 37.15 0.18
C GLY A 528 -8.03 37.81 -0.42
N THR A 529 -9.11 37.06 -0.59
CA THR A 529 -10.37 37.48 -1.22
C THR A 529 -11.41 37.89 -0.19
N GLU A 530 -12.31 38.82 -0.55
CA GLU A 530 -13.14 39.54 0.43
C GLU A 530 -14.43 38.81 0.88
N SER A 531 -14.87 37.75 0.18
CA SER A 531 -15.84 36.75 0.68
C SER A 531 -15.79 35.46 -0.13
N PHE A 532 -16.69 34.51 0.11
CA PHE A 532 -16.89 33.32 -0.75
C PHE A 532 -18.23 33.44 -1.50
N PRO A 533 -18.44 32.78 -2.65
CA PRO A 533 -19.77 32.67 -3.28
C PRO A 533 -20.76 31.89 -2.38
N SER A 534 -22.05 32.17 -2.52
CA SER A 534 -23.11 31.41 -1.82
C SER A 534 -23.42 30.09 -2.52
N SER A 535 -23.38 30.09 -3.85
CA SER A 535 -23.46 28.88 -4.68
C SER A 535 -22.63 29.04 -5.96
N VAL A 536 -22.11 27.93 -6.47
CA VAL A 536 -21.43 27.81 -7.77
C VAL A 536 -22.01 26.63 -8.52
N VAL A 537 -22.31 26.81 -9.81
CA VAL A 537 -22.78 25.75 -10.71
C VAL A 537 -22.05 25.83 -12.04
N GLY A 538 -21.42 24.74 -12.47
CA GLY A 538 -20.84 24.59 -13.80
C GLY A 538 -21.62 23.62 -14.66
N GLU A 539 -21.82 23.97 -15.94
CA GLU A 539 -22.47 23.14 -16.96
C GLU A 539 -21.56 23.08 -18.21
N GLN A 540 -21.21 21.88 -18.67
CA GLN A 540 -20.52 21.65 -19.94
C GLN A 540 -21.42 20.87 -20.89
N THR A 541 -21.56 21.38 -22.12
CA THR A 541 -22.46 20.88 -23.15
C THR A 541 -21.80 20.90 -24.54
N ASP A 542 -22.45 20.32 -25.54
CA ASP A 542 -22.14 20.51 -26.98
C ASP A 542 -21.92 21.98 -27.41
N SER A 543 -22.49 22.94 -26.65
CA SER A 543 -22.43 24.38 -26.91
C SER A 543 -21.15 25.05 -26.38
N GLY A 544 -20.47 24.44 -25.40
CA GLY A 544 -19.41 25.04 -24.60
C GLY A 544 -19.54 24.70 -23.11
N GLU A 545 -18.59 25.21 -22.33
CA GLU A 545 -18.57 25.17 -20.87
C GLU A 545 -19.02 26.54 -20.32
N THR A 546 -19.78 26.56 -19.23
CA THR A 546 -20.18 27.80 -18.55
C THR A 546 -20.24 27.59 -17.05
N VAL A 547 -19.59 28.48 -16.28
CA VAL A 547 -19.61 28.44 -14.82
C VAL A 547 -20.35 29.67 -14.28
N TYR A 548 -21.40 29.43 -13.51
CA TYR A 548 -22.19 30.44 -12.82
C TYR A 548 -21.77 30.52 -11.35
N MET A 549 -21.44 31.72 -10.86
CA MET A 549 -21.16 31.97 -9.44
C MET A 549 -22.15 32.99 -8.87
N ARG A 550 -22.87 32.60 -7.82
CA ARG A 550 -23.82 33.48 -7.13
C ARG A 550 -23.16 34.16 -5.92
N LEU A 551 -23.30 35.47 -5.85
CA LEU A 551 -22.95 36.30 -4.70
C LEU A 551 -24.24 36.83 -4.07
N SER A 552 -24.71 36.20 -3.00
CA SER A 552 -25.98 36.59 -2.40
C SER A 552 -25.93 37.91 -1.64
N GLY A 553 -26.93 38.78 -1.83
CA GLY A 553 -27.02 40.12 -1.25
C GLY A 553 -25.84 41.05 -1.58
N ALA A 554 -25.18 40.85 -2.73
CA ALA A 554 -23.97 41.58 -3.09
C ALA A 554 -24.20 43.05 -3.48
N VAL A 555 -25.42 43.42 -3.88
CA VAL A 555 -25.84 44.80 -4.17
C VAL A 555 -27.24 45.08 -3.60
N GLU A 556 -27.65 46.35 -3.51
CA GLU A 556 -29.04 46.70 -3.16
C GLU A 556 -29.99 46.37 -4.33
N SER A 557 -31.26 46.07 -4.05
CA SER A 557 -32.23 45.63 -5.08
C SER A 557 -32.62 46.69 -6.11
N ASP A 558 -32.28 47.97 -5.89
CA ASP A 558 -32.37 49.05 -6.88
C ASP A 558 -30.99 49.64 -7.27
N ALA A 559 -29.93 48.83 -7.13
CA ALA A 559 -28.56 49.19 -7.49
C ALA A 559 -28.38 49.59 -8.96
N ALA A 560 -27.43 50.50 -9.20
CA ALA A 560 -27.00 50.88 -10.53
C ALA A 560 -25.82 50.01 -11.02
N GLU A 561 -25.58 50.04 -12.34
CA GLU A 561 -24.42 49.39 -12.98
C GLU A 561 -23.08 49.76 -12.29
N SER A 562 -22.96 50.99 -11.77
CA SER A 562 -21.78 51.47 -11.02
C SER A 562 -21.49 50.70 -9.74
N ASP A 563 -22.52 50.10 -9.15
CA ASP A 563 -22.45 49.43 -7.86
C ASP A 563 -22.11 47.95 -8.08
N VAL A 564 -22.61 47.37 -9.19
CA VAL A 564 -22.19 46.05 -9.71
C VAL A 564 -20.72 46.09 -10.15
N ARG A 565 -20.30 47.13 -10.88
CA ARG A 565 -18.88 47.37 -11.26
C ARG A 565 -17.98 47.82 -10.10
N ALA A 566 -18.49 47.87 -8.87
CA ALA A 566 -17.66 48.01 -7.67
C ALA A 566 -17.28 46.66 -7.05
N LEU A 567 -17.89 45.55 -7.51
CA LEU A 567 -17.51 44.20 -7.13
C LEU A 567 -16.18 43.83 -7.83
N ALA A 568 -15.29 43.13 -7.12
CA ALA A 568 -13.95 42.81 -7.63
C ALA A 568 -13.84 41.88 -8.88
N PRO A 569 -14.85 41.12 -9.35
CA PRO A 569 -14.73 40.30 -10.56
C PRO A 569 -15.35 40.97 -11.79
N VAL A 570 -15.96 42.15 -11.64
CA VAL A 570 -16.73 42.84 -12.69
C VAL A 570 -15.83 43.92 -13.28
N GLY A 571 -15.13 43.56 -14.35
CA GLY A 571 -14.09 44.37 -14.98
C GLY A 571 -14.61 45.51 -15.86
N GLU A 572 -13.69 46.08 -16.65
CA GLU A 572 -14.07 46.97 -17.75
C GLU A 572 -14.71 46.20 -18.92
N ASP A 573 -14.32 44.94 -19.14
CA ASP A 573 -14.80 44.11 -20.25
C ASP A 573 -16.06 43.26 -19.92
N THR A 574 -16.45 43.11 -18.64
CA THR A 574 -17.66 42.37 -18.23
C THR A 574 -18.97 43.02 -18.72
N GLU A 575 -19.85 42.25 -19.35
CA GLU A 575 -21.22 42.69 -19.68
C GLU A 575 -22.13 42.65 -18.44
N VAL A 576 -22.75 43.78 -18.07
CA VAL A 576 -23.61 43.90 -16.88
C VAL A 576 -25.07 44.03 -17.29
N PHE A 577 -25.94 43.23 -16.68
CA PHE A 577 -27.39 43.21 -16.89
C PHE A 577 -28.11 43.45 -15.55
N LEU A 578 -28.94 44.49 -15.46
CA LEU A 578 -29.71 44.79 -14.25
C LEU A 578 -31.00 43.96 -14.17
N ALA A 579 -31.65 44.00 -13.00
CA ALA A 579 -32.89 43.29 -12.74
C ALA A 579 -33.99 43.62 -13.79
N GLY A 580 -34.49 42.58 -14.47
CA GLY A 580 -35.47 42.71 -15.54
C GLY A 580 -34.93 43.11 -16.92
N GLU A 581 -33.61 43.23 -17.11
CA GLU A 581 -33.01 43.46 -18.44
C GLU A 581 -32.76 42.15 -19.23
N TYR A 582 -32.89 40.99 -18.58
CA TYR A 582 -32.74 39.65 -19.14
C TYR A 582 -34.02 38.81 -18.99
N ASP A 583 -34.18 37.81 -19.85
CA ASP A 583 -35.31 36.84 -19.86
C ASP A 583 -34.73 35.41 -19.93
N ARG A 584 -34.00 35.04 -18.87
CA ARG A 584 -33.38 33.71 -18.68
C ARG A 584 -33.44 33.28 -17.21
N SER A 585 -33.50 31.98 -16.97
CA SER A 585 -33.12 31.37 -15.71
C SER A 585 -31.61 31.12 -15.65
N PHE A 586 -31.10 30.92 -14.44
CA PHE A 586 -29.76 30.40 -14.17
C PHE A 586 -29.91 29.04 -13.46
N PRO A 587 -28.96 28.11 -13.62
CA PRO A 587 -29.00 26.85 -12.90
C PRO A 587 -28.77 27.06 -11.39
N SER A 588 -29.02 26.01 -10.63
CA SER A 588 -28.88 25.93 -9.17
C SER A 588 -28.59 24.49 -8.78
N VAL A 589 -27.82 24.28 -7.72
CA VAL A 589 -27.52 22.94 -7.19
C VAL A 589 -28.81 22.20 -6.85
N GLU A 590 -28.92 20.94 -7.29
CA GLU A 590 -30.09 20.11 -7.02
C GLU A 590 -29.96 19.47 -5.63
N ILE A 591 -30.26 20.29 -4.61
CA ILE A 591 -30.07 19.97 -3.17
C ILE A 591 -30.78 18.67 -2.77
N GLU A 592 -32.04 18.50 -3.17
CA GLU A 592 -32.83 17.30 -2.83
C GLU A 592 -32.20 16.03 -3.44
N GLU A 593 -31.79 16.08 -4.70
CA GLU A 593 -31.15 14.94 -5.39
C GLU A 593 -29.73 14.68 -4.85
N THR A 594 -29.00 15.71 -4.44
CA THR A 594 -27.68 15.58 -3.77
C THR A 594 -27.80 14.86 -2.42
N TYR A 595 -28.82 15.17 -1.62
CA TYR A 595 -29.07 14.48 -0.35
C TYR A 595 -29.58 13.04 -0.54
N GLU A 596 -30.39 12.77 -1.58
CA GLU A 596 -30.79 11.40 -1.95
C GLU A 596 -29.59 10.57 -2.44
N TYR A 597 -28.75 11.13 -3.31
CA TYR A 597 -27.50 10.52 -3.78
C TYR A 597 -26.56 10.17 -2.61
N LEU A 598 -26.34 11.11 -1.69
CA LEU A 598 -25.52 10.87 -0.50
C LEU A 598 -26.17 9.91 0.50
N ASN A 599 -27.48 9.68 0.42
CA ASN A 599 -28.29 8.92 1.37
C ASN A 599 -28.18 9.51 2.81
N ILE A 600 -28.56 10.77 2.96
CA ILE A 600 -28.63 11.49 4.25
C ILE A 600 -30.01 12.13 4.41
N ASP A 601 -30.62 12.04 5.59
CA ASP A 601 -31.84 12.81 5.92
C ASP A 601 -31.55 14.32 5.92
N GLN A 602 -32.26 15.10 5.09
CA GLN A 602 -32.12 16.57 5.06
C GLN A 602 -32.57 17.19 6.41
N SER A 603 -31.60 17.63 7.21
CA SER A 603 -31.84 18.23 8.53
C SER A 603 -32.29 19.69 8.41
N THR A 604 -33.60 19.93 8.58
CA THR A 604 -34.21 21.25 8.33
C THR A 604 -33.91 22.31 9.40
N GLY A 605 -32.99 23.24 9.11
CA GLY A 605 -32.84 24.54 9.76
C GLY A 605 -31.40 24.86 10.21
N THR A 606 -30.85 26.05 9.92
CA THR A 606 -31.39 27.34 10.42
C THR A 606 -30.98 28.54 9.56
N GLU A 607 -31.92 29.46 9.30
CA GLU A 607 -31.67 30.73 8.59
C GLU A 607 -30.54 31.55 9.23
N THR A 608 -29.49 31.89 8.47
CA THR A 608 -28.39 32.75 8.93
C THR A 608 -28.05 33.82 7.87
N SER A 609 -28.75 34.96 7.91
CA SER A 609 -28.56 36.04 6.93
C SER A 609 -27.34 36.93 7.25
N GLY A 610 -26.41 37.07 6.29
CA GLY A 610 -25.26 37.99 6.35
C GLY A 610 -24.52 38.06 5.00
N SER A 611 -23.94 39.21 4.65
CA SER A 611 -23.53 39.57 3.27
C SER A 611 -22.01 39.67 3.03
N THR A 612 -21.50 38.88 2.06
CA THR A 612 -20.71 39.19 0.83
C THR A 612 -19.89 40.51 0.67
N PRO A 613 -19.07 40.69 -0.40
CA PRO A 613 -18.58 39.79 -1.50
C PRO A 613 -17.03 39.62 -1.52
N GLY A 614 -16.32 38.73 -2.25
CA GLY A 614 -16.59 37.51 -3.05
C GLY A 614 -15.26 36.75 -3.39
N PHE A 615 -15.33 35.61 -4.11
CA PHE A 615 -14.23 34.78 -4.74
C PHE A 615 -13.47 33.79 -3.82
N GLY A 616 -13.20 32.53 -4.18
CA GLY A 616 -13.43 31.76 -5.41
C GLY A 616 -13.30 30.23 -5.13
N VAL A 617 -13.36 29.36 -6.14
CA VAL A 617 -13.42 27.89 -5.93
C VAL A 617 -12.16 27.17 -6.41
N ALA A 618 -11.43 26.54 -5.47
CA ALA A 618 -10.35 25.60 -5.77
C ALA A 618 -10.53 24.20 -5.13
N VAL A 619 -11.32 24.08 -4.05
CA VAL A 619 -11.38 22.85 -3.24
C VAL A 619 -12.03 21.67 -3.98
N ALA A 620 -13.03 21.91 -4.82
CA ALA A 620 -13.70 20.86 -5.59
C ALA A 620 -12.77 20.19 -6.64
N LEU A 621 -11.79 20.93 -7.17
CA LEU A 621 -10.89 20.43 -8.23
C LEU A 621 -9.85 19.42 -7.70
N ALA A 622 -9.54 19.43 -6.41
CA ALA A 622 -8.58 18.49 -5.82
C ALA A 622 -9.03 17.02 -5.93
N GLY A 623 -10.33 16.75 -5.77
CA GLY A 623 -10.90 15.41 -5.99
C GLY A 623 -10.91 15.00 -7.46
N LEU A 624 -11.15 15.95 -8.36
CA LEU A 624 -11.27 15.72 -9.80
C LEU A 624 -9.92 15.55 -10.50
N ALA A 625 -8.86 16.19 -9.98
CA ALA A 625 -7.49 15.98 -10.45
C ALA A 625 -7.06 14.50 -10.37
N GLY A 626 -7.52 13.76 -9.34
CA GLY A 626 -7.26 12.33 -9.21
C GLY A 626 -7.88 11.49 -10.34
N ALA A 627 -9.14 11.77 -10.68
CA ALA A 627 -9.83 11.10 -11.79
C ALA A 627 -9.21 11.46 -13.15
N ALA A 628 -8.90 12.74 -13.37
CA ALA A 628 -8.23 13.20 -14.58
C ALA A 628 -6.84 12.59 -14.77
N LEU A 629 -6.09 12.33 -13.68
CA LEU A 629 -4.78 11.67 -13.72
C LEU A 629 -4.86 10.18 -14.08
N LEU A 630 -5.94 9.48 -13.71
CA LEU A 630 -6.19 8.10 -14.15
C LEU A 630 -6.49 8.03 -15.65
N ALA A 631 -7.32 8.95 -16.16
CA ALA A 631 -7.63 9.07 -17.59
C ALA A 631 -6.42 9.49 -18.46
N ARG A 632 -5.37 10.07 -17.86
CA ARG A 632 -4.19 10.60 -18.58
C ARG A 632 -3.06 9.58 -18.79
N ARG A 633 -3.33 8.28 -18.65
CA ARG A 633 -2.29 7.23 -18.58
C ARG A 633 -2.39 6.13 -19.66
N GLU A 634 -2.60 6.54 -20.92
CA GLU A 634 -2.30 5.74 -22.12
C GLU A 634 -1.08 6.28 -22.89
#